data_AF-A0A949G9Y3-F1
#
_entry.id   AF-A0A949G9Y3-F1
#
_cell.length_a   1.000
_cell.length_b   1.000
_cell.length_c   1.000
_cell.angle_alpha   90.00
_cell.angle_beta   90.00
_cell.angle_gamma   90.00
#
_symmetry.space_group_name_H-M   'P 1'
#
loop_
_entity.id
_entity.type
_entity.pdbx_description
1 polymer ?
#
loop_
_entity_poly.entity_id
_entity_poly.type
_entity_poly.pdbx_seq_one_letter_code
_entity_poly.pdbx_strand_id
1 'polypeptide(L)'
;MTDKTFVDPNTDDLDAFNSLLQGTASPPEPEPEPAPEPVDEDDVVVDTPVEHSDSVDTEPKKKTAKDRIDELTAARREAERREQSEREARIALEARLKALEEIKPKEAPKPVIEATAPTADDVNEDGTAKYPLGEFDPNFIRDLTKFTIAEEQSNIAKAREAQAVEAQRKQFINDLSAKWTEKVNNITETIPDFKEKGQNLVSVFNGLDPQYGEFLSTTLMQMEHGPEVLNHLANNIEEATRIVNSGPINAAISLGRLEAQFVQKEKPKARPSAAPQPAPVNRGIAVGGEVPGDTDDLDAFSSAFFAKRR
;
A
#
# COMPACT_ATOMS: atom_id res chain seq x y z
N MET A 1 34.38 -26.91 -14.94
CA MET A 1 33.41 -27.53 -14.01
C MET A 1 33.36 -26.65 -12.78
N THR A 2 32.34 -25.79 -12.68
CA THR A 2 32.05 -25.02 -11.47
C THR A 2 30.91 -25.72 -10.78
N ASP A 3 31.22 -26.42 -9.68
CA ASP A 3 30.23 -27.08 -8.83
C ASP A 3 29.32 -26.02 -8.22
N LYS A 4 28.02 -26.09 -8.57
CA LYS A 4 26.98 -25.26 -7.95
C LYS A 4 26.68 -25.84 -6.57
N THR A 5 26.93 -25.06 -5.53
CA THR A 5 26.55 -25.42 -4.16
C THR A 5 25.05 -25.36 -4.01
N PHE A 6 24.46 -26.49 -3.59
CA PHE A 6 23.05 -26.64 -3.31
C PHE A 6 22.72 -26.07 -1.92
N VAL A 7 21.72 -25.20 -1.83
CA VAL A 7 21.35 -24.55 -0.57
C VAL A 7 19.84 -24.66 -0.34
N ASP A 8 19.46 -25.00 0.89
CA ASP A 8 18.08 -25.21 1.32
C ASP A 8 17.37 -23.86 1.50
N PRO A 9 16.18 -23.64 0.88
CA PRO A 9 15.43 -22.39 0.99
C PRO A 9 14.87 -22.09 2.39
N ASN A 10 14.98 -23.00 3.36
CA ASN A 10 14.55 -22.80 4.75
C ASN A 10 15.69 -22.51 5.74
N THR A 11 16.89 -22.16 5.26
CA THR A 11 18.00 -21.75 6.14
C THR A 11 17.90 -20.28 6.52
N ASP A 12 18.09 -19.95 7.80
CA ASP A 12 18.18 -18.57 8.34
C ASP A 12 19.44 -17.80 7.90
N ASP A 13 20.26 -18.37 7.00
CA ASP A 13 21.44 -17.71 6.44
C ASP A 13 21.06 -16.74 5.32
N LEU A 14 21.11 -15.45 5.62
CA LEU A 14 20.82 -14.36 4.67
C LEU A 14 21.74 -14.37 3.44
N ASP A 15 22.99 -14.82 3.58
CA ASP A 15 23.96 -14.91 2.48
C ASP A 15 23.60 -16.00 1.46
N ALA A 16 22.98 -17.09 1.93
CA ALA A 16 22.47 -18.16 1.10
C ALA A 16 21.26 -17.70 0.26
N PHE A 17 20.34 -16.96 0.88
CA PHE A 17 19.20 -16.36 0.18
C PHE A 17 19.66 -15.34 -0.88
N ASN A 18 20.63 -14.50 -0.54
CA ASN A 18 21.15 -13.49 -1.46
C ASN A 18 21.85 -14.15 -2.67
N SER A 19 22.48 -15.30 -2.48
CA SER A 19 23.08 -16.11 -3.55
C SER A 19 22.04 -16.77 -4.47
N LEU A 20 20.91 -17.21 -3.92
CA LEU A 20 19.78 -17.73 -4.69
C LEU A 20 19.12 -16.62 -5.53
N LEU A 21 18.96 -15.41 -4.95
CA LEU A 21 18.37 -14.26 -5.62
C LEU A 21 19.27 -13.71 -6.75
N GLN A 22 20.58 -13.75 -6.58
CA GLN A 22 21.56 -13.26 -7.55
C GLN A 22 21.93 -14.31 -8.62
N GLY A 23 21.31 -15.50 -8.58
CA GLY A 23 21.46 -16.53 -9.61
C GLY A 23 22.79 -17.30 -9.57
N THR A 24 23.55 -17.21 -8.47
CA THR A 24 24.79 -17.99 -8.28
C THR A 24 24.51 -19.40 -7.72
N ALA A 25 23.32 -19.63 -7.17
CA ALA A 25 22.82 -20.93 -6.71
C ALA A 25 21.44 -21.26 -7.32
N SER A 26 21.13 -22.55 -7.51
CA SER A 26 19.87 -23.04 -8.09
C SER A 26 19.02 -23.73 -6.99
N PRO A 27 17.70 -23.50 -6.94
CA PRO A 27 16.81 -24.20 -6.03
C PRO A 27 16.58 -25.67 -6.46
N PRO A 28 16.17 -26.56 -5.53
CA PRO A 28 15.86 -27.96 -5.86
C PRO A 28 14.78 -28.10 -6.93
N GLU A 29 15.06 -28.98 -7.89
CA GLU A 29 14.19 -29.37 -8.99
C GLU A 29 12.91 -30.07 -8.45
N PRO A 30 11.69 -29.58 -8.75
CA PRO A 30 10.46 -30.34 -8.53
C PRO A 30 10.22 -31.36 -9.66
N GLU A 31 9.75 -32.56 -9.29
CA GLU A 31 9.42 -33.66 -10.21
C GLU A 31 8.35 -33.29 -11.27
N PRO A 32 8.37 -33.88 -12.49
CA PRO A 32 7.61 -33.38 -13.63
C PRO A 32 6.18 -33.96 -13.74
N GLU A 33 5.17 -33.09 -13.87
CA GLU A 33 3.84 -33.42 -14.41
C GLU A 33 3.56 -32.65 -15.73
N PRO A 34 2.75 -33.21 -16.65
CA PRO A 34 2.83 -32.93 -18.08
C PRO A 34 2.05 -31.69 -18.55
N ALA A 35 2.55 -31.10 -19.64
CA ALA A 35 2.10 -29.85 -20.27
C ALA A 35 0.72 -29.91 -20.98
N PRO A 36 0.01 -28.78 -21.09
CA PRO A 36 -0.99 -28.55 -22.13
C PRO A 36 -0.45 -27.72 -23.32
N GLU A 37 -0.99 -28.03 -24.50
CA GLU A 37 -0.67 -27.57 -25.85
C GLU A 37 -0.98 -26.08 -26.14
N PRO A 38 -0.37 -25.46 -27.17
CA PRO A 38 -0.63 -24.07 -27.57
C PRO A 38 -1.86 -23.98 -28.50
N VAL A 39 -2.59 -22.87 -28.42
CA VAL A 39 -3.64 -22.51 -29.38
C VAL A 39 -3.29 -21.16 -30.02
N ASP A 40 -3.34 -21.16 -31.34
CA ASP A 40 -2.96 -20.09 -32.26
C ASP A 40 -3.88 -18.86 -32.25
N GLU A 41 -3.29 -17.82 -32.82
CA GLU A 41 -3.75 -16.53 -33.32
C GLU A 41 -5.19 -16.46 -33.84
N ASP A 42 -5.88 -15.33 -33.59
CA ASP A 42 -6.72 -14.71 -34.62
C ASP A 42 -6.97 -13.21 -34.39
N ASP A 43 -7.09 -12.55 -35.54
CA ASP A 43 -6.96 -11.15 -35.91
C ASP A 43 -8.31 -10.39 -35.86
N VAL A 44 -8.34 -9.14 -35.35
CA VAL A 44 -9.46 -8.20 -35.63
C VAL A 44 -8.97 -6.75 -35.66
N VAL A 45 -8.96 -6.18 -36.87
CA VAL A 45 -8.83 -4.77 -37.22
C VAL A 45 -10.23 -4.15 -37.43
N VAL A 46 -10.31 -2.81 -37.42
CA VAL A 46 -11.42 -1.93 -37.91
C VAL A 46 -12.47 -1.64 -36.81
N ASP A 47 -12.97 -0.44 -36.53
CA ASP A 47 -13.08 0.82 -37.27
C ASP A 47 -13.21 2.03 -36.31
N THR A 48 -12.75 3.19 -36.74
CA THR A 48 -12.97 4.50 -36.10
C THR A 48 -13.91 5.33 -36.96
N PRO A 49 -15.08 5.80 -36.47
CA PRO A 49 -15.82 6.85 -37.15
C PRO A 49 -15.40 8.23 -36.65
N VAL A 50 -14.84 9.02 -37.57
CA VAL A 50 -14.61 10.46 -37.46
C VAL A 50 -15.94 11.18 -37.70
N GLU A 51 -16.43 11.97 -36.74
CA GLU A 51 -17.46 12.99 -36.98
C GLU A 51 -16.81 14.37 -37.12
N HIS A 52 -17.20 15.06 -38.19
CA HIS A 52 -16.74 16.37 -38.59
C HIS A 52 -17.89 17.38 -38.45
N SER A 53 -17.51 18.60 -38.07
CA SER A 53 -18.18 19.89 -38.31
C SER A 53 -19.58 20.12 -37.72
N ASP A 54 -19.64 21.04 -36.75
CA ASP A 54 -20.50 22.23 -36.92
C ASP A 54 -19.88 23.43 -36.19
N SER A 55 -19.19 24.27 -36.95
CA SER A 55 -18.72 25.58 -36.53
C SER A 55 -19.79 26.61 -36.84
N VAL A 56 -20.56 27.01 -35.84
CA VAL A 56 -21.40 28.21 -35.92
C VAL A 56 -20.58 29.39 -35.39
N ASP A 57 -20.05 30.17 -36.32
CA ASP A 57 -19.43 31.47 -36.08
C ASP A 57 -20.51 32.46 -35.65
N THR A 58 -20.49 32.88 -34.38
CA THR A 58 -21.32 33.97 -33.86
C THR A 58 -20.43 35.14 -33.46
N GLU A 59 -20.60 36.27 -34.14
CA GLU A 59 -19.91 37.53 -33.85
C GLU A 59 -19.97 37.89 -32.35
N PRO A 60 -18.86 38.37 -31.75
CA PRO A 60 -18.77 38.52 -30.30
C PRO A 60 -19.58 39.72 -29.81
N LYS A 61 -20.58 39.43 -28.96
CA LYS A 61 -21.23 40.43 -28.12
C LYS A 61 -20.16 41.16 -27.30
N LYS A 62 -20.21 42.50 -27.28
CA LYS A 62 -19.23 43.34 -26.57
C LYS A 62 -19.19 42.94 -25.09
N LYS A 63 -18.08 42.33 -24.65
CA LYS A 63 -17.85 41.88 -23.27
C LYS A 63 -18.07 43.04 -22.30
N THR A 64 -18.90 42.79 -21.29
CA THR A 64 -19.21 43.74 -20.22
C THR A 64 -17.98 43.88 -19.30
N ALA A 65 -17.89 44.96 -18.51
CA ALA A 65 -16.76 45.15 -17.60
C ALA A 65 -16.59 43.98 -16.60
N LYS A 66 -17.70 43.36 -16.17
CA LYS A 66 -17.71 42.16 -15.32
C LYS A 66 -17.10 40.95 -16.02
N ASP A 67 -17.46 40.70 -17.27
CA ASP A 67 -16.92 39.58 -18.07
C ASP A 67 -15.40 39.68 -18.23
N ARG A 68 -14.85 40.90 -18.35
CA ARG A 68 -13.39 41.13 -18.41
C ARG A 68 -12.70 40.85 -17.07
N ILE A 69 -13.35 41.14 -15.95
CA ILE A 69 -12.83 40.86 -14.61
C ILE A 69 -12.84 39.35 -14.33
N ASP A 70 -13.91 38.67 -14.73
CA ASP A 70 -14.03 37.21 -14.60
C ASP A 70 -13.00 36.51 -15.50
N GLU A 71 -12.78 37.00 -16.73
CA GLU A 71 -11.72 36.52 -17.63
C GLU A 71 -10.31 36.76 -17.08
N LEU A 72 -10.03 37.93 -16.49
CA LEU A 72 -8.74 38.20 -15.83
C LEU A 72 -8.52 37.29 -14.62
N THR A 73 -9.57 36.99 -13.86
CA THR A 73 -9.50 36.09 -12.71
C THR A 73 -9.31 34.64 -13.15
N ALA A 74 -9.98 34.21 -14.22
CA ALA A 74 -9.79 32.91 -14.83
C ALA A 74 -8.37 32.74 -15.39
N ALA A 75 -7.88 33.73 -16.13
CA ALA A 75 -6.53 33.74 -16.68
C ALA A 75 -5.45 33.69 -15.58
N ARG A 76 -5.66 34.42 -14.47
CA ARG A 76 -4.75 34.36 -13.31
C ARG A 76 -4.72 32.98 -12.66
N ARG A 77 -5.88 32.35 -12.48
CA ARG A 77 -5.99 31.01 -11.89
C ARG A 77 -5.41 29.93 -12.80
N GLU A 78 -5.54 30.10 -14.11
CA GLU A 78 -4.93 29.19 -15.09
C GLU A 78 -3.40 29.36 -15.13
N ALA A 79 -2.90 30.60 -15.05
CA ALA A 79 -1.47 30.88 -14.93
C ALA A 79 -0.89 30.27 -13.66
N GLU A 80 -1.58 30.40 -12.53
CA GLU A 80 -1.16 29.80 -11.25
C GLU A 80 -1.15 28.26 -11.32
N ARG A 81 -2.15 27.64 -11.97
CA ARG A 81 -2.17 26.18 -12.19
C ARG A 81 -1.02 25.73 -13.10
N ARG A 82 -0.71 26.48 -14.15
CA ARG A 82 0.45 26.20 -15.02
C ARG A 82 1.75 26.27 -14.22
N GLU A 83 1.96 27.34 -13.47
CA GLU A 83 3.14 27.48 -12.61
C GLU A 83 3.28 26.35 -11.58
N GLN A 84 2.17 25.92 -10.96
CA GLN A 84 2.19 24.80 -10.03
C GLN A 84 2.60 23.51 -10.74
N SER A 85 1.99 23.21 -11.89
CA SER A 85 2.35 22.00 -12.66
C SER A 85 3.81 22.02 -13.13
N GLU A 86 4.35 23.19 -13.50
CA GLU A 86 5.75 23.34 -13.90
C GLU A 86 6.70 23.16 -12.71
N ARG A 87 6.34 23.67 -11.52
CA ARG A 87 7.12 23.48 -10.30
C ARG A 87 7.13 22.01 -9.88
N GLU A 88 5.98 21.36 -9.89
CA GLU A 88 5.87 19.92 -9.59
C GLU A 88 6.66 19.07 -10.59
N ALA A 89 6.58 19.39 -11.88
CA ALA A 89 7.37 18.72 -12.90
C ALA A 89 8.88 18.92 -12.69
N ARG A 90 9.31 20.12 -12.32
CA ARG A 90 10.73 20.39 -11.98
C ARG A 90 11.18 19.60 -10.76
N ILE A 91 10.39 19.59 -9.69
CA ILE A 91 10.70 18.84 -8.47
C ILE A 91 10.80 17.34 -8.79
N ALA A 92 9.86 16.79 -9.56
CA ALA A 92 9.88 15.39 -9.95
C ALA A 92 11.09 15.03 -10.83
N LEU A 93 11.49 15.94 -11.73
CA LEU A 93 12.66 15.76 -12.59
C LEU A 93 13.96 15.84 -11.77
N GLU A 94 14.06 16.78 -10.83
CA GLU A 94 15.17 16.89 -9.89
C GLU A 94 15.28 15.65 -8.99
N ALA A 95 14.16 15.14 -8.47
CA ALA A 95 14.13 13.91 -7.69
C ALA A 95 14.60 12.69 -8.51
N ARG A 96 14.19 12.59 -9.78
CA ARG A 96 14.69 11.53 -10.68
C ARG A 96 16.17 11.69 -10.98
N LEU A 97 16.66 12.89 -11.24
CA LEU A 97 18.09 13.14 -11.46
C LEU A 97 18.90 12.77 -10.23
N LYS A 98 18.45 13.14 -9.04
CA LYS A 98 19.09 12.78 -7.79
C LYS A 98 19.12 11.27 -7.57
N ALA A 99 18.01 10.57 -7.84
CA ALA A 99 17.97 9.12 -7.76
C ALA A 99 18.92 8.46 -8.78
N LEU A 100 19.01 8.98 -10.00
CA LEU A 100 19.95 8.49 -11.01
C LEU A 100 21.41 8.80 -10.65
N GLU A 101 21.68 9.95 -10.02
CA GLU A 101 23.01 10.32 -9.53
C GLU A 101 23.44 9.42 -8.36
N GLU A 102 22.51 9.04 -7.49
CA GLU A 102 22.73 8.09 -6.39
C GLU A 102 22.93 6.65 -6.89
N ILE A 103 22.23 6.26 -7.97
CA ILE A 103 22.38 4.94 -8.62
C ILE A 103 23.60 4.88 -9.54
N LYS A 104 24.11 6.02 -10.02
CA LYS A 104 25.31 6.04 -10.87
C LYS A 104 26.45 5.46 -10.03
N PRO A 105 27.04 4.32 -10.43
CA PRO A 105 28.09 3.70 -9.65
C PRO A 105 29.23 4.69 -9.56
N LYS A 106 29.39 5.26 -8.36
CA LYS A 106 30.66 5.83 -7.90
C LYS A 106 31.71 4.78 -8.26
N GLU A 107 32.72 5.18 -9.03
CA GLU A 107 33.84 4.32 -9.41
C GLU A 107 34.16 3.38 -8.26
N ALA A 108 34.22 2.08 -8.56
CA ALA A 108 34.36 1.00 -7.59
C ALA A 108 35.31 1.44 -6.47
N PRO A 109 34.87 1.45 -5.20
CA PRO A 109 35.76 1.79 -4.12
C PRO A 109 36.90 0.79 -4.18
N LYS A 110 38.13 1.28 -4.41
CA LYS A 110 39.33 0.59 -3.92
C LYS A 110 39.00 0.16 -2.49
N PRO A 111 39.38 -1.08 -2.08
CA PRO A 111 38.98 -1.64 -0.80
C PRO A 111 39.14 -0.58 0.29
N VAL A 112 38.02 -0.26 0.94
CA VAL A 112 37.97 0.64 2.07
C VAL A 112 38.85 -0.03 3.13
N ILE A 113 40.09 0.41 3.21
CA ILE A 113 40.88 0.32 4.43
C ILE A 113 39.96 1.01 5.44
N GLU A 114 39.42 0.26 6.41
CA GLU A 114 38.75 0.85 7.57
C GLU A 114 39.61 2.04 7.98
N ALA A 115 39.04 3.24 8.03
CA ALA A 115 39.81 4.44 8.32
C ALA A 115 40.29 4.37 9.78
N THR A 116 41.36 3.63 10.00
CA THR A 116 42.08 3.53 11.25
C THR A 116 42.67 4.89 11.53
N ALA A 117 42.71 5.28 12.81
CA ALA A 117 43.31 6.53 13.23
C ALA A 117 44.72 6.66 12.59
N PRO A 118 45.10 7.84 12.06
CA PRO A 118 46.43 8.04 11.52
C PRO A 118 47.48 7.64 12.55
N THR A 119 48.48 6.85 12.15
CA THR A 119 49.58 6.43 13.04
C THR A 119 50.90 7.07 12.62
N ALA A 120 51.80 7.32 13.57
CA ALA A 120 53.08 7.98 13.30
C ALA A 120 53.97 7.21 12.31
N ASP A 121 53.76 5.89 12.20
CA ASP A 121 54.49 4.97 11.31
C ASP A 121 53.80 4.75 9.95
N ASP A 122 52.72 5.50 9.64
CA ASP A 122 52.03 5.38 8.35
C ASP A 122 53.02 5.62 7.19
N VAL A 123 52.86 4.84 6.11
CA VAL A 123 53.67 4.95 4.89
C VAL A 123 52.82 5.40 3.71
N ASN A 124 53.43 6.17 2.80
CA ASN A 124 52.81 6.54 1.53
C ASN A 124 52.73 5.34 0.57
N GLU A 125 51.96 5.47 -0.51
CA GLU A 125 51.84 4.44 -1.56
C GLU A 125 53.20 4.05 -2.17
N ASP A 126 54.18 4.96 -2.17
CA ASP A 126 55.55 4.74 -2.65
C ASP A 126 56.48 4.06 -1.61
N GLY A 127 55.96 3.65 -0.46
CA GLY A 127 56.73 3.00 0.63
C GLY A 127 57.61 3.96 1.44
N THR A 128 57.52 5.27 1.19
CA THR A 128 58.20 6.31 1.99
C THR A 128 57.41 6.60 3.27
N ALA A 129 58.09 6.98 4.35
CA ALA A 129 57.41 7.39 5.59
C ALA A 129 56.50 8.60 5.33
N LYS A 130 55.21 8.48 5.66
CA LYS A 130 54.21 9.54 5.50
C LYS A 130 54.48 10.70 6.45
N TYR A 131 54.94 10.39 7.65
CA TYR A 131 55.31 11.35 8.70
C TYR A 131 56.79 11.18 9.06
N PRO A 132 57.72 11.81 8.32
CA PRO A 132 59.16 11.66 8.57
C PRO A 132 59.62 12.10 9.97
N LEU A 133 58.86 12.96 10.66
CA LEU A 133 59.11 13.34 12.05
C LEU A 133 58.22 12.59 13.06
N GLY A 134 57.53 11.53 12.63
CA GLY A 134 56.64 10.72 13.47
C GLY A 134 55.58 11.56 14.19
N GLU A 135 55.47 11.38 15.51
CA GLU A 135 54.49 12.08 16.36
C GLU A 135 54.64 13.62 16.38
N PHE A 136 55.83 14.14 16.05
CA PHE A 136 56.12 15.57 16.03
C PHE A 136 55.95 16.19 14.64
N ASP A 137 55.55 15.41 13.64
CA ASP A 137 55.31 15.93 12.30
C ASP A 137 54.04 16.81 12.28
N PRO A 138 54.12 18.07 11.78
CA PRO A 138 52.95 18.93 11.64
C PRO A 138 51.81 18.30 10.82
N ASN A 139 52.13 17.45 9.84
CA ASN A 139 51.14 16.75 9.03
C ASN A 139 50.44 15.64 9.82
N PHE A 140 51.18 14.89 10.65
CA PHE A 140 50.60 13.89 11.55
C PHE A 140 49.60 14.54 12.52
N ILE A 141 50.01 15.64 13.16
CA ILE A 141 49.15 16.39 14.09
C ILE A 141 47.88 16.92 13.37
N ARG A 142 48.02 17.44 12.14
CA ARG A 142 46.89 17.93 11.34
C ARG A 142 45.93 16.80 10.95
N ASP A 143 46.44 15.64 10.58
CA ASP A 143 45.60 14.53 10.15
C ASP A 143 44.93 13.83 11.35
N LEU A 144 45.64 13.68 12.48
CA LEU A 144 45.05 13.21 13.73
C LEU A 144 43.94 14.16 14.20
N THR A 145 44.17 15.48 14.19
CA THR A 145 43.14 16.46 14.58
C THR A 145 41.92 16.47 13.66
N LYS A 146 42.10 16.31 12.35
CA LYS A 146 40.96 16.14 11.43
C LYS A 146 40.19 14.85 11.70
N PHE A 147 40.91 13.76 11.96
CA PHE A 147 40.31 12.47 12.25
C PHE A 147 39.45 12.53 13.52
N THR A 148 39.96 13.10 14.60
CA THR A 148 39.21 13.24 15.86
C THR A 148 37.99 14.15 15.71
N ILE A 149 38.11 15.26 14.97
CA ILE A 149 36.96 16.14 14.66
C ILE A 149 35.91 15.39 13.82
N ALA A 150 36.32 14.62 12.82
CA ALA A 150 35.42 13.84 11.97
C ALA A 150 34.71 12.73 12.77
N GLU A 151 35.42 12.06 13.68
CA GLU A 151 34.86 11.06 14.59
C GLU A 151 33.82 11.69 15.53
N GLU A 152 34.15 12.84 16.14
CA GLU A 152 33.22 13.57 16.99
C GLU A 152 31.96 14.01 16.23
N GLN A 153 32.12 14.56 15.02
CA GLN A 153 30.99 14.95 14.16
C GLN A 153 30.13 13.75 13.78
N SER A 154 30.73 12.62 13.43
CA SER A 154 30.01 11.36 13.16
C SER A 154 29.23 10.90 14.39
N ASN A 155 29.84 10.95 15.58
CA ASN A 155 29.17 10.55 16.82
C ASN A 155 28.02 11.49 17.19
N ILE A 156 28.20 12.81 17.01
CA ILE A 156 27.13 13.81 17.19
C ILE A 156 26.01 13.59 16.18
N ALA A 157 26.33 13.33 14.90
CA ALA A 157 25.35 13.07 13.87
C ALA A 157 24.51 11.82 14.19
N LYS A 158 25.17 10.71 14.56
CA LYS A 158 24.51 9.47 15.02
C LYS A 158 23.63 9.71 16.24
N ALA A 159 24.12 10.46 17.23
CA ALA A 159 23.36 10.79 18.43
C ALA A 159 22.12 11.65 18.11
N ARG A 160 22.27 12.63 17.21
CA ARG A 160 21.17 13.49 16.77
C ARG A 160 20.13 12.71 15.96
N GLU A 161 20.56 11.80 15.10
CA GLU A 161 19.68 10.92 14.34
C GLU A 161 18.90 9.99 15.27
N ALA A 162 19.57 9.34 16.22
CA ALA A 162 18.91 8.52 17.23
C ALA A 162 17.88 9.32 18.05
N GLN A 163 18.23 10.54 18.48
CA GLN A 163 17.29 11.43 19.16
C GLN A 163 16.11 11.84 18.29
N ALA A 164 16.33 12.09 16.99
CA ALA A 164 15.26 12.44 16.05
C ALA A 164 14.30 11.27 15.84
N VAL A 165 14.82 10.05 15.66
CA VAL A 165 14.01 8.83 15.54
C VAL A 165 13.19 8.57 16.81
N GLU A 166 13.81 8.71 17.99
CA GLU A 166 13.07 8.59 19.26
C GLU A 166 11.99 9.67 19.43
N ALA A 167 12.29 10.92 19.05
CA ALA A 167 11.32 12.01 19.11
C ALA A 167 10.14 11.76 18.17
N GLN A 168 10.40 11.29 16.94
CA GLN A 168 9.36 10.91 15.99
C GLN A 168 8.53 9.73 16.52
N ARG A 169 9.15 8.70 17.09
CA ARG A 169 8.43 7.57 17.70
C ARG A 169 7.53 8.04 18.84
N LYS A 170 8.02 8.92 19.72
CA LYS A 170 7.24 9.49 20.83
C LYS A 170 6.07 10.32 20.32
N GLN A 171 6.28 11.17 19.31
CA GLN A 171 5.20 11.95 18.68
C GLN A 171 4.15 11.03 18.07
N PHE A 172 4.57 10.01 17.32
CA PHE A 172 3.67 9.02 16.73
C PHE A 172 2.83 8.30 17.79
N ILE A 173 3.44 7.84 18.89
CA ILE A 173 2.73 7.19 19.99
C ILE A 173 1.74 8.16 20.66
N ASN A 174 2.15 9.41 20.90
CA ASN A 174 1.29 10.42 21.50
C ASN A 174 0.07 10.71 20.62
N ASP A 175 0.28 10.93 19.32
CA ASP A 175 -0.80 11.18 18.35
C ASP A 175 -1.75 9.99 18.26
N LEU A 176 -1.21 8.78 18.26
CA LEU A 176 -1.99 7.54 18.27
C LEU A 176 -2.84 7.43 19.55
N SER A 177 -2.26 7.72 20.71
CA SER A 177 -2.96 7.68 22.00
C SER A 177 -4.06 8.73 22.11
N ALA A 178 -3.85 9.93 21.54
CA ALA A 178 -4.82 11.01 21.51
C ALA A 178 -6.04 10.61 20.65
N LYS A 179 -5.79 10.13 19.43
CA LYS A 179 -6.84 9.61 18.53
C LYS A 179 -7.58 8.43 19.15
N TRP A 180 -6.86 7.51 19.81
CA TRP A 180 -7.47 6.38 20.50
C TRP A 180 -8.40 6.83 21.62
N THR A 181 -7.96 7.78 22.45
CA THR A 181 -8.77 8.33 23.55
C THR A 181 -10.05 8.96 23.04
N GLU A 182 -10.00 9.71 21.94
CA GLU A 182 -11.18 10.27 21.28
C GLU A 182 -12.16 9.17 20.83
N LYS A 183 -11.66 8.13 20.14
CA LYS A 183 -12.48 6.98 19.71
C LYS A 183 -13.11 6.25 20.90
N VAL A 184 -12.36 6.03 21.97
CA VAL A 184 -12.86 5.37 23.20
C VAL A 184 -13.93 6.22 23.87
N ASN A 185 -13.78 7.54 23.92
CA ASN A 185 -14.80 8.42 24.50
C ASN A 185 -16.12 8.33 23.72
N ASN A 186 -16.06 8.37 22.38
CA ASN A 186 -17.25 8.22 21.53
C ASN A 186 -17.98 6.89 21.77
N ILE A 187 -17.22 5.79 21.91
CA ILE A 187 -17.81 4.47 22.15
C ILE A 187 -18.30 4.31 23.59
N THR A 188 -17.65 4.92 24.58
CA THR A 188 -18.07 4.85 25.99
C THR A 188 -19.47 5.44 26.20
N GLU A 189 -19.86 6.45 25.41
CA GLU A 189 -21.24 6.98 25.41
C GLU A 189 -22.27 5.94 24.93
N THR A 190 -21.88 5.09 23.97
CA THR A 190 -22.75 4.05 23.41
C THR A 190 -22.69 2.72 24.16
N ILE A 191 -21.55 2.43 24.80
CA ILE A 191 -21.19 1.16 25.43
C ILE A 191 -20.55 1.47 26.81
N PRO A 192 -21.36 1.60 27.88
CA PRO A 192 -20.86 1.97 29.20
C PRO A 192 -19.95 0.91 29.85
N ASP A 193 -20.06 -0.36 29.44
CA ASP A 193 -19.30 -1.50 29.96
C ASP A 193 -17.96 -1.74 29.22
N PHE A 194 -17.59 -0.86 28.29
CA PHE A 194 -16.39 -0.99 27.46
C PHE A 194 -15.11 -1.18 28.28
N LYS A 195 -14.93 -0.38 29.35
CA LYS A 195 -13.74 -0.43 30.20
C LYS A 195 -13.65 -1.72 31.02
N GLU A 196 -14.77 -2.25 31.49
CA GLU A 196 -14.83 -3.51 32.25
C GLU A 196 -14.53 -4.69 31.33
N LYS A 197 -15.12 -4.71 30.13
CA LYS A 197 -14.84 -5.72 29.10
C LYS A 197 -13.39 -5.72 28.64
N GLY A 198 -12.78 -4.55 28.48
CA GLY A 198 -11.36 -4.44 28.17
C GLY A 198 -10.45 -5.08 29.22
N GLN A 199 -10.84 -5.08 30.50
CA GLN A 199 -10.06 -5.75 31.55
C GLN A 199 -10.06 -7.27 31.41
N ASN A 200 -11.15 -7.87 30.91
CA ASN A 200 -11.22 -9.31 30.68
C ASN A 200 -10.20 -9.77 29.63
N LEU A 201 -9.93 -8.93 28.63
CA LEU A 201 -8.92 -9.19 27.60
C LEU A 201 -7.49 -9.17 28.13
N VAL A 202 -7.20 -8.42 29.19
CA VAL A 202 -5.84 -8.32 29.75
C VAL A 202 -5.28 -9.71 30.08
N SER A 203 -6.14 -10.63 30.53
CA SER A 203 -5.76 -12.02 30.80
C SER A 203 -5.25 -12.79 29.58
N VAL A 204 -5.76 -12.49 28.37
CA VAL A 204 -5.35 -13.12 27.10
C VAL A 204 -4.00 -12.61 26.64
N PHE A 205 -3.73 -11.32 26.87
CA PHE A 205 -2.46 -10.70 26.51
C PHE A 205 -1.37 -10.92 27.57
N ASN A 206 -1.71 -11.39 28.76
CA ASN A 206 -0.76 -11.72 29.82
C ASN A 206 0.12 -12.91 29.40
N GLY A 207 1.42 -12.66 29.25
CA GLY A 207 2.41 -13.67 28.87
C GLY A 207 2.87 -13.58 27.42
N LEU A 208 2.39 -12.61 26.65
CA LEU A 208 2.94 -12.32 25.33
C LEU A 208 4.29 -11.63 25.42
N ASP A 209 5.09 -11.83 24.38
CA ASP A 209 6.30 -11.05 24.19
C ASP A 209 5.97 -9.54 24.17
N PRO A 210 6.73 -8.70 24.89
CA PRO A 210 6.46 -7.25 24.96
C PRO A 210 6.40 -6.56 23.59
N GLN A 211 7.25 -6.95 22.64
CA GLN A 211 7.25 -6.35 21.30
C GLN A 211 6.00 -6.76 20.52
N TYR A 212 5.57 -8.01 20.67
CA TYR A 212 4.35 -8.49 20.02
C TYR A 212 3.09 -7.84 20.61
N GLY A 213 3.03 -7.68 21.93
CA GLY A 213 1.96 -6.93 22.59
C GLY A 213 1.88 -5.47 22.13
N GLU A 214 3.03 -4.80 21.97
CA GLU A 214 3.11 -3.44 21.43
C GLU A 214 2.61 -3.38 19.98
N PHE A 215 2.98 -4.35 19.14
CA PHE A 215 2.53 -4.45 17.75
C PHE A 215 1.00 -4.58 17.65
N LEU A 216 0.40 -5.52 18.40
CA LEU A 216 -1.06 -5.72 18.40
C LEU A 216 -1.80 -4.48 18.92
N SER A 217 -1.29 -3.87 19.99
CA SER A 217 -1.87 -2.65 20.57
C SER A 217 -1.81 -1.50 19.57
N THR A 218 -0.67 -1.30 18.92
CA THR A 218 -0.48 -0.25 17.91
C THR A 218 -1.40 -0.48 16.70
N THR A 219 -1.48 -1.71 16.20
CA THR A 219 -2.36 -2.09 15.09
C THR A 219 -3.81 -1.78 15.43
N LEU A 220 -4.27 -2.22 16.61
CA LEU A 220 -5.63 -2.00 17.08
C LEU A 220 -5.96 -0.51 17.24
N MET A 221 -5.02 0.29 17.72
CA MET A 221 -5.19 1.74 17.86
C MET A 221 -5.25 2.46 16.50
N GLN A 222 -4.50 1.97 15.51
CA GLN A 222 -4.47 2.54 14.16
C GLN A 222 -5.76 2.28 13.39
N MET A 223 -6.42 1.14 13.62
CA MET A 223 -7.68 0.75 12.98
C MET A 223 -8.79 1.77 13.24
N GLU A 224 -9.65 2.00 12.25
CA GLU A 224 -10.75 2.98 12.30
C GLU A 224 -11.75 2.61 13.41
N HIS A 225 -12.21 1.35 13.41
CA HIS A 225 -13.13 0.78 14.40
C HIS A 225 -12.42 0.00 15.51
N GLY A 226 -11.19 0.38 15.85
CA GLY A 226 -10.37 -0.34 16.83
C GLY A 226 -11.04 -0.64 18.19
N PRO A 227 -11.76 0.31 18.84
CA PRO A 227 -12.41 0.00 20.10
C PRO A 227 -13.63 -0.93 19.94
N GLU A 228 -14.34 -0.93 18.80
CA GLU A 228 -15.42 -1.89 18.55
C GLU A 228 -14.88 -3.31 18.38
N VAL A 229 -13.75 -3.43 17.67
CA VAL A 229 -13.01 -4.69 17.55
C VAL A 229 -12.54 -5.16 18.94
N LEU A 230 -11.98 -4.27 19.77
CA LEU A 230 -11.60 -4.59 21.14
C LEU A 230 -12.79 -5.11 21.95
N ASN A 231 -13.95 -4.44 21.86
CA ASN A 231 -15.16 -4.88 22.53
C ASN A 231 -15.63 -6.26 22.03
N HIS A 232 -15.56 -6.52 20.73
CA HIS A 232 -15.89 -7.84 20.17
C HIS A 232 -14.97 -8.94 20.71
N LEU A 233 -13.66 -8.67 20.74
CA LEU A 233 -12.68 -9.60 21.30
C LEU A 233 -12.91 -9.82 22.80
N ALA A 234 -13.33 -8.79 23.53
CA ALA A 234 -13.66 -8.92 24.95
C ALA A 234 -14.89 -9.79 25.23
N ASN A 235 -15.87 -9.79 24.31
CA ASN A 235 -17.02 -10.69 24.39
C ASN A 235 -16.67 -12.11 23.91
N ASN A 236 -15.61 -12.28 23.12
CA ASN A 236 -15.19 -13.55 22.50
C ASN A 236 -13.73 -13.89 22.85
N ILE A 237 -13.49 -14.22 24.12
CA ILE A 237 -12.14 -14.47 24.67
C ILE A 237 -11.41 -15.62 23.95
N GLU A 238 -12.11 -16.67 23.55
CA GLU A 238 -11.53 -17.80 22.81
C GLU A 238 -11.02 -17.39 21.43
N GLU A 239 -11.77 -16.53 20.74
CA GLU A 239 -11.38 -15.99 19.44
C GLU A 239 -10.18 -15.05 19.60
N ALA A 240 -10.18 -14.20 20.62
CA ALA A 240 -9.04 -13.35 20.95
C ALA A 240 -7.77 -14.17 21.20
N THR A 241 -7.88 -15.26 21.96
CA THR A 241 -6.75 -16.15 22.25
C THR A 241 -6.24 -16.83 20.97
N ARG A 242 -7.14 -17.28 20.11
CA ARG A 242 -6.77 -17.87 18.81
C ARG A 242 -6.03 -16.87 17.92
N ILE A 243 -6.54 -15.63 17.85
CA ILE A 243 -5.94 -14.55 17.07
C ILE A 243 -4.54 -14.24 17.57
N VAL A 244 -4.40 -14.04 18.87
CA VAL A 244 -3.11 -13.74 19.51
C VAL A 244 -2.10 -14.86 19.25
N ASN A 245 -2.49 -16.13 19.41
CA ASN A 245 -1.62 -17.28 19.20
C ASN A 245 -1.35 -17.60 17.73
N SER A 246 -2.06 -16.98 16.78
CA SER A 246 -1.87 -17.21 15.34
C SER A 246 -0.61 -16.55 14.77
N GLY A 247 0.07 -15.72 15.58
CA GLY A 247 1.28 -14.99 15.22
C GLY A 247 1.00 -13.62 14.58
N PRO A 248 2.02 -12.76 14.42
CA PRO A 248 1.81 -11.33 14.13
C PRO A 248 1.06 -11.03 12.84
N ILE A 249 1.41 -11.70 11.76
CA ILE A 249 0.80 -11.47 10.45
C ILE A 249 -0.66 -11.92 10.44
N ASN A 250 -0.93 -13.13 10.94
CA ASN A 250 -2.27 -13.69 10.96
C ASN A 250 -3.18 -12.93 11.94
N ALA A 251 -2.63 -12.44 13.04
CA ALA A 251 -3.33 -11.59 13.98
C ALA A 251 -3.74 -10.26 13.32
N ALA A 252 -2.83 -9.58 12.62
CA ALA A 252 -3.15 -8.36 11.89
C ALA A 252 -4.23 -8.58 10.81
N ILE A 253 -4.14 -9.68 10.06
CA ILE A 253 -5.15 -10.02 9.03
C ILE A 253 -6.51 -10.30 9.67
N SER A 254 -6.57 -11.06 10.76
CA SER A 254 -7.82 -11.37 11.44
C SER A 254 -8.45 -10.14 12.10
N LEU A 255 -7.64 -9.26 12.70
CA LEU A 255 -8.09 -7.96 13.19
C LEU A 255 -8.69 -7.11 12.05
N GLY A 256 -8.00 -7.00 10.90
CA GLY A 256 -8.52 -6.27 9.74
C GLY A 256 -9.81 -6.88 9.17
N ARG A 257 -9.97 -8.21 9.20
CA ARG A 257 -11.24 -8.87 8.83
C ARG A 257 -12.37 -8.51 9.79
N LEU A 258 -12.09 -8.44 11.10
CA LEU A 258 -13.08 -8.02 12.08
C LEU A 258 -13.48 -6.55 11.86
N GLU A 259 -12.52 -5.66 11.61
CA GLU A 259 -12.80 -4.26 11.26
C GLU A 259 -13.69 -4.13 10.03
N ALA A 260 -13.40 -4.87 8.97
CA ALA A 260 -14.21 -4.85 7.75
C ALA A 260 -15.68 -5.23 8.01
N GLN A 261 -15.96 -6.08 9.00
CA GLN A 261 -17.34 -6.40 9.40
C GLN A 261 -18.05 -5.21 10.06
N PHE A 262 -17.32 -4.35 10.79
CA PHE A 262 -17.88 -3.14 11.38
C PHE A 262 -18.13 -2.06 10.32
N VAL A 263 -17.19 -1.85 9.40
CA VAL A 263 -17.37 -0.96 8.24
C VAL A 263 -18.61 -1.35 7.41
N GLN A 264 -18.86 -2.66 7.23
CA GLN A 264 -20.06 -3.14 6.52
C GLN A 264 -21.35 -2.94 7.31
N LYS A 265 -21.31 -2.98 8.64
CA LYS A 265 -22.50 -2.73 9.49
C LYS A 265 -22.92 -1.27 9.50
N GLU A 266 -21.98 -0.34 9.34
CA GLU A 266 -22.27 1.10 9.26
C GLU A 266 -22.86 1.55 7.93
N LYS A 267 -22.61 0.81 6.83
CA LYS A 267 -23.26 1.13 5.54
C LYS A 267 -24.76 0.96 5.70
N PRO A 268 -25.57 2.03 5.51
CA PRO A 268 -27.01 1.92 5.66
C PRO A 268 -27.51 0.88 4.66
N LYS A 269 -28.06 -0.23 5.16
CA LYS A 269 -28.80 -1.17 4.33
C LYS A 269 -29.85 -0.34 3.59
N ALA A 270 -29.72 -0.24 2.28
CA ALA A 270 -30.63 0.52 1.44
C ALA A 270 -32.05 0.07 1.80
N ARG A 271 -32.81 0.96 2.45
CA ARG A 271 -34.23 0.70 2.68
C ARG A 271 -34.85 0.58 1.29
N PRO A 272 -35.58 -0.51 0.97
CA PRO A 272 -36.31 -0.56 -0.29
C PRO A 272 -37.19 0.70 -0.33
N SER A 273 -37.01 1.50 -1.38
CA SER A 273 -37.73 2.77 -1.51
C SER A 273 -39.23 2.50 -1.39
N ALA A 274 -39.95 3.38 -0.70
CA ALA A 274 -41.42 3.41 -0.68
C ALA A 274 -42.01 3.84 -2.04
N ALA A 275 -41.36 3.45 -3.15
CA ALA A 275 -41.93 3.54 -4.48
C ALA A 275 -43.16 2.62 -4.50
N PRO A 276 -44.31 3.10 -5.00
CA PRO A 276 -45.45 2.24 -5.27
C PRO A 276 -44.98 1.03 -6.06
N GLN A 277 -45.43 -0.17 -5.67
CA GLN A 277 -45.15 -1.38 -6.46
C GLN A 277 -45.55 -1.07 -7.92
N PRO A 278 -44.69 -1.38 -8.91
CA PRO A 278 -45.07 -1.22 -10.30
C PRO A 278 -46.41 -1.94 -10.50
N ALA A 279 -47.36 -1.26 -11.14
CA ALA A 279 -48.69 -1.81 -11.37
C ALA A 279 -48.55 -3.25 -11.88
N PRO A 280 -49.33 -4.21 -11.36
CA PRO A 280 -49.23 -5.59 -11.79
C PRO A 280 -49.38 -5.59 -13.31
N VAL A 281 -48.29 -5.93 -14.00
CA VAL A 281 -48.35 -6.15 -15.44
C VAL A 281 -49.24 -7.36 -15.56
N ASN A 282 -50.44 -7.18 -16.08
CA ASN A 282 -51.27 -8.27 -16.56
C ASN A 282 -50.42 -9.00 -17.59
N ARG A 283 -49.68 -10.04 -17.17
CA ARG A 283 -49.30 -11.11 -18.06
C ARG A 283 -50.64 -11.68 -18.48
N GLY A 284 -51.09 -11.23 -19.65
CA GLY A 284 -52.28 -11.76 -20.27
C GLY A 284 -52.22 -13.27 -20.15
N ILE A 285 -53.29 -13.83 -19.59
CA ILE A 285 -53.63 -15.23 -19.82
C ILE A 285 -53.33 -15.48 -21.28
N ALA A 286 -52.44 -16.43 -21.56
CA ALA A 286 -52.13 -16.82 -22.92
C ALA A 286 -53.46 -17.15 -23.61
N VAL A 287 -53.97 -16.19 -24.38
CA VAL A 287 -55.05 -16.43 -25.31
C VAL A 287 -54.42 -17.38 -26.30
N GLY A 288 -54.80 -18.66 -26.22
CA GLY A 288 -54.48 -19.62 -27.26
C GLY A 288 -54.87 -18.97 -28.57
N GLY A 289 -53.86 -18.72 -29.42
CA GLY A 289 -54.08 -18.04 -30.68
C GLY A 289 -55.16 -18.77 -31.46
N GLU A 290 -56.19 -18.06 -31.91
CA GLU A 290 -57.10 -18.59 -32.91
C GLU A 290 -56.26 -18.94 -34.14
N VAL A 291 -56.11 -20.24 -34.38
CA VAL A 291 -55.43 -20.77 -35.56
C VAL A 291 -56.31 -20.41 -36.77
N PRO A 292 -55.81 -19.65 -37.75
CA PRO A 292 -56.55 -19.37 -38.97
C PRO A 292 -56.89 -20.69 -39.66
N GLY A 293 -58.13 -20.84 -40.15
CA GLY A 293 -58.63 -22.07 -40.78
C GLY A 293 -57.94 -22.49 -42.09
N ASP A 294 -56.83 -21.84 -42.44
CA ASP A 294 -56.00 -22.07 -43.63
C ASP A 294 -54.56 -22.47 -43.26
N THR A 295 -54.37 -23.05 -42.07
CA THR A 295 -53.07 -23.53 -41.61
C THR A 295 -52.90 -25.00 -41.99
N ASP A 296 -51.86 -25.33 -42.76
CA ASP A 296 -51.52 -26.70 -43.21
C ASP A 296 -50.85 -27.55 -42.09
N ASP A 297 -50.90 -27.06 -40.86
CA ASP A 297 -50.30 -27.68 -39.68
C ASP A 297 -51.33 -28.53 -38.93
N LEU A 298 -51.28 -29.84 -39.19
CA LEU A 298 -52.21 -30.84 -38.63
C LEU A 298 -52.15 -30.91 -37.10
N ASP A 299 -50.99 -30.60 -36.49
CA ASP A 299 -50.82 -30.63 -35.04
C ASP A 299 -51.49 -29.42 -34.37
N ALA A 300 -51.41 -28.24 -35.00
CA ALA A 300 -52.12 -27.05 -34.55
C ALA A 300 -53.65 -27.20 -34.67
N PHE A 301 -54.14 -27.87 -35.72
CA PHE A 301 -55.56 -28.15 -35.87
C PHE A 301 -56.08 -29.17 -34.85
N SER A 302 -55.33 -30.26 -34.60
CA SER A 302 -55.76 -31.32 -33.68
C SER A 302 -55.86 -30.83 -32.23
N SER A 303 -54.92 -29.99 -31.81
CA SER A 303 -54.89 -29.40 -30.47
C SER A 303 -56.04 -28.41 -30.23
N ALA A 304 -56.43 -27.64 -31.25
CA ALA A 304 -57.58 -26.74 -31.17
C ALA A 304 -58.92 -27.50 -31.08
N PHE A 305 -59.06 -28.64 -31.76
CA PHE A 305 -60.34 -29.36 -31.86
C PHE A 305 -60.54 -30.47 -30.81
N PHE A 306 -59.46 -31.13 -30.36
CA PHE A 306 -59.52 -32.29 -29.47
C PHE A 306 -59.04 -32.02 -28.04
N ALA A 307 -58.90 -30.75 -27.62
CA ALA A 307 -58.68 -30.39 -26.23
C ALA A 307 -59.90 -30.77 -25.37
N LYS A 308 -59.98 -32.06 -25.03
CA LYS A 308 -61.05 -32.70 -24.28
C LYS A 308 -60.98 -32.22 -22.83
N ARG A 309 -62.03 -31.50 -22.41
CA ARG A 309 -62.31 -31.19 -21.00
C ARG A 309 -62.13 -32.44 -20.13
N ARG A 310 -61.19 -32.39 -19.19
CA ARG A 310 -61.23 -33.13 -17.93
C ARG A 310 -61.41 -32.14 -16.81
#